data_AF-A0A2P8W137-F1
#
_entry.id   AF-A0A2P8W137-F1
#
_cell.length_a   1.000
_cell.length_b   1.000
_cell.length_c   1.000
_cell.angle_alpha   90.00
_cell.angle_beta   90.00
_cell.angle_gamma   90.00
#
_symmetry.space_group_name_H-M   'P 1'
#
loop_
_entity.id
_entity.type
_entity.pdbx_description
1 polymer ?
#
loop_
_entity_poly.entity_id
_entity_poly.type
_entity_poly.pdbx_seq_one_letter_code
_entity_poly.pdbx_strand_id
1 'polypeptide(L)'
;MFAPYPMTEDGWYVIPGILKNGTEVDLFRQGKKVIWQKPDLVSKTYGNDRWRKYMLNIWLRDNADYRLYYGQYLCRKWNRDHFGGQQLDRFKIYYMLEETLPNYQPPKVEKVVLWEHYCFEYPPELDSNAS
;
A
#
# COMPACT_ATOMS: atom_id res chain seq x y z
N MET A 1 29.53 -10.29 2.69
CA MET A 1 28.85 -10.22 1.37
C MET A 1 29.13 -8.83 0.80
N PHE A 2 29.58 -8.73 -0.46
CA PHE A 2 29.89 -7.47 -1.15
C PHE A 2 28.86 -7.24 -2.25
N ALA A 3 28.18 -6.09 -2.26
CA ALA A 3 27.22 -5.70 -3.30
C ALA A 3 27.78 -4.46 -4.03
N PRO A 4 28.38 -4.61 -5.23
CA PRO A 4 29.03 -3.51 -5.93
C PRO A 4 28.05 -2.38 -6.34
N TYR A 5 26.76 -2.72 -6.44
CA TYR A 5 25.66 -1.78 -6.70
C TYR A 5 24.56 -2.05 -5.68
N PRO A 6 24.64 -1.48 -4.46
CA PRO A 6 23.57 -1.62 -3.49
C PRO A 6 22.28 -1.00 -4.04
N MET A 7 21.12 -1.55 -3.66
CA MET A 7 19.84 -0.93 -3.97
C MET A 7 19.83 0.48 -3.36
N THR A 8 19.56 1.48 -4.20
CA THR A 8 19.45 2.88 -3.79
C THR A 8 18.03 3.24 -3.37
N GLU A 9 17.07 2.35 -3.59
CA GLU A 9 15.66 2.54 -3.26
C GLU A 9 15.31 1.76 -1.98
N ASP A 10 14.77 2.46 -0.99
CA ASP A 10 14.09 1.91 0.18
C ASP A 10 12.64 2.41 0.20
N GLY A 11 11.81 1.91 1.12
CA GLY A 11 10.48 2.44 1.28
C GLY A 11 9.56 1.63 2.18
N TRP A 12 8.36 2.15 2.40
CA TRP A 12 7.34 1.49 3.22
C TRP A 12 5.95 1.66 2.62
N TYR A 13 5.07 0.72 2.97
CA TYR A 13 3.68 0.76 2.55
C TYR A 13 2.82 1.57 3.51
N VAL A 14 1.90 2.34 2.94
CA VAL A 14 0.77 2.95 3.67
C VAL A 14 -0.48 2.65 2.88
N ILE A 15 -1.45 1.98 3.50
CA ILE A 15 -2.67 1.53 2.79
C ILE A 15 -3.90 2.11 3.50
N PRO A 16 -4.20 3.41 3.31
CA PRO A 16 -5.38 4.03 3.88
C PRO A 16 -6.65 3.48 3.20
N GLY A 17 -7.56 2.97 4.01
CA GLY A 17 -8.89 2.54 3.62
C GLY A 17 -9.96 3.37 4.28
N ILE A 18 -11.02 3.63 3.53
CA ILE A 18 -12.23 4.31 3.98
C ILE A 18 -13.30 3.25 4.21
N LEU A 19 -13.85 3.23 5.42
CA LEU A 19 -14.99 2.38 5.76
C LEU A 19 -16.29 3.02 5.31
N LYS A 20 -17.38 2.25 5.21
CA LYS A 20 -18.71 2.75 4.82
C LYS A 20 -19.24 3.86 5.73
N ASN A 21 -18.81 3.91 6.99
CA ASN A 21 -19.15 5.00 7.92
C ASN A 21 -18.25 6.24 7.79
N GLY A 22 -17.33 6.28 6.81
CA GLY A 22 -16.39 7.36 6.56
C GLY A 22 -15.11 7.32 7.40
N THR A 23 -14.95 6.34 8.31
CA THR A 23 -13.72 6.22 9.12
C THR A 23 -12.54 5.82 8.25
N GLU A 24 -11.40 6.50 8.44
CA GLU A 24 -10.14 6.13 7.79
C GLU A 24 -9.31 5.21 8.69
N VAL A 25 -8.79 4.12 8.10
CA VAL A 25 -7.96 3.11 8.79
C VAL A 25 -6.79 2.69 7.92
N ASP A 26 -5.67 2.29 8.51
CA ASP A 26 -4.52 1.73 7.78
C ASP A 26 -4.62 0.21 7.71
N LEU A 27 -4.89 -0.32 6.52
CA LEU A 27 -5.05 -1.75 6.26
C LEU A 27 -3.73 -2.53 6.43
N PHE A 28 -2.58 -1.88 6.24
CA PHE A 28 -1.28 -2.50 6.43
C PHE A 28 -0.90 -2.58 7.92
N ARG A 29 -1.45 -1.67 8.73
CA ARG A 29 -1.25 -1.61 10.19
C ARG A 29 -2.44 -2.14 10.99
N GLN A 30 -3.17 -3.11 10.44
CA GLN A 30 -4.26 -3.81 11.13
C GLN A 30 -5.38 -2.87 11.61
N GLY A 31 -5.74 -1.88 10.80
CA GLY A 31 -6.85 -0.96 11.09
C GLY A 31 -6.49 0.21 12.02
N LYS A 32 -5.21 0.39 12.37
CA LYS A 32 -4.76 1.52 13.19
C LYS A 32 -4.84 2.84 12.41
N LYS A 33 -4.63 3.96 13.11
CA LYS A 33 -4.52 5.28 12.49
C LYS A 33 -3.45 5.30 11.40
N VAL A 34 -3.76 5.94 10.27
CA VAL A 34 -2.82 6.17 9.17
C VAL A 34 -1.67 7.08 9.62
N ILE A 35 -0.45 6.63 9.37
CA ILE A 35 0.79 7.33 9.69
C ILE A 35 1.67 7.26 8.45
N TRP A 36 2.03 8.42 7.91
CA TRP A 36 2.80 8.53 6.67
C TRP A 36 4.31 8.47 6.89
N GLN A 37 4.76 8.80 8.09
CA GLN A 37 6.17 8.82 8.47
C GLN A 37 6.80 7.43 8.39
N LYS A 38 8.10 7.39 8.06
CA LYS A 38 8.90 6.17 8.08
C LYS A 38 8.84 5.54 9.47
N PRO A 39 8.50 4.24 9.59
CA PRO A 39 8.56 3.55 10.86
C PRO A 39 10.01 3.29 11.27
N ASP A 40 10.29 3.27 12.58
CA ASP A 40 11.63 2.99 13.12
C ASP A 40 12.24 1.69 12.58
N LEU A 41 11.38 0.70 12.30
CA LEU A 41 11.79 -0.57 11.71
C LEU A 41 10.79 -1.06 10.67
N VAL A 42 11.05 -0.69 9.40
CA VAL A 42 10.25 -1.09 8.23
C VAL A 42 10.07 -2.61 8.15
N SER A 43 11.11 -3.40 8.44
CA SER A 43 11.01 -4.86 8.37
C SER A 43 9.96 -5.47 9.30
N LYS A 44 9.66 -4.83 10.44
CA LYS A 44 8.62 -5.27 11.38
C LYS A 44 7.20 -4.93 10.93
N THR A 45 7.03 -4.14 9.87
CA THR A 45 5.71 -3.84 9.30
C THR A 45 5.13 -5.02 8.53
N TYR A 46 5.99 -5.92 8.04
CA TYR A 46 5.58 -7.13 7.35
C TYR A 46 5.22 -8.22 8.36
N GLY A 47 4.14 -8.95 8.11
CA GLY A 47 3.72 -10.04 9.00
C GLY A 47 4.72 -11.20 9.08
N ASN A 48 5.37 -11.55 7.97
CA ASN A 48 6.44 -12.55 7.89
C ASN A 48 7.27 -12.37 6.59
N ASP A 49 8.32 -13.18 6.41
CA ASP A 49 9.20 -13.09 5.24
C ASP A 49 8.49 -13.40 3.91
N ARG A 50 7.47 -14.26 3.90
CA ARG A 50 6.68 -14.53 2.69
C ARG A 50 5.88 -13.30 2.28
N TRP A 51 5.25 -12.64 3.26
CA TRP A 51 4.58 -11.35 3.03
C TRP A 51 5.56 -10.29 2.58
N ARG A 52 6.74 -10.20 3.20
CA ARG A 52 7.79 -9.28 2.76
C ARG A 52 8.16 -9.51 1.30
N LYS A 53 8.45 -10.76 0.90
CA LYS A 53 8.80 -11.10 -0.48
C LYS A 53 7.66 -10.80 -1.46
N TYR A 54 6.42 -11.12 -1.07
CA TYR A 54 5.25 -10.82 -1.89
C TYR A 54 5.08 -9.31 -2.11
N MET A 55 5.17 -8.51 -1.04
CA MET A 55 5.04 -7.05 -1.14
C MET A 55 6.16 -6.44 -1.97
N LEU A 56 7.41 -6.90 -1.83
CA LEU A 56 8.51 -6.48 -2.70
C LEU A 56 8.20 -6.70 -4.20
N ASN A 57 7.47 -7.76 -4.54
CA ASN A 57 7.06 -8.00 -5.93
C ASN A 57 5.90 -7.08 -6.35
N ILE A 58 4.96 -6.76 -5.46
CA ILE A 58 3.80 -5.88 -5.73
C ILE A 58 4.23 -4.44 -6.08
N TRP A 59 5.35 -3.98 -5.52
CA TRP A 59 5.97 -2.69 -5.88
C TRP A 59 6.36 -2.63 -7.36
N LEU A 60 6.95 -3.71 -7.90
CA LEU A 60 7.55 -3.71 -9.24
C LEU A 60 6.52 -3.38 -10.32
N ARG A 61 6.94 -2.58 -11.30
CA ARG A 61 6.11 -2.18 -12.45
C ARG A 61 5.63 -3.39 -13.25
N ASP A 62 6.50 -4.37 -13.48
CA ASP A 62 6.19 -5.59 -14.26
C ASP A 62 5.11 -6.47 -13.60
N ASN A 63 4.84 -6.24 -12.32
CA ASN A 63 3.86 -6.96 -11.53
C ASN A 63 2.58 -6.13 -11.27
N ALA A 64 2.37 -5.03 -12.01
CA ALA A 64 1.22 -4.16 -11.81
C ALA A 64 -0.12 -4.91 -11.88
N ASP A 65 -0.25 -5.90 -12.78
CA ASP A 65 -1.46 -6.71 -12.96
C ASP A 65 -1.82 -7.51 -11.70
N TYR A 66 -0.84 -7.83 -10.85
CA TYR A 66 -1.09 -8.57 -9.61
C TYR A 66 -1.68 -7.71 -8.48
N ARG A 67 -1.66 -6.38 -8.62
CA ARG A 67 -2.19 -5.45 -7.62
C ARG A 67 -3.70 -5.58 -7.46
N LEU A 68 -4.42 -5.91 -8.53
CA LEU A 68 -5.84 -6.23 -8.48
C LEU A 68 -6.13 -7.37 -7.49
N TYR A 69 -5.39 -8.47 -7.57
CA TYR A 69 -5.62 -9.62 -6.69
C TYR A 69 -5.31 -9.32 -5.23
N TYR A 70 -4.25 -8.53 -4.97
CA TYR A 70 -3.95 -8.06 -3.62
C TYR A 70 -5.08 -7.16 -3.10
N GLY A 71 -5.60 -6.27 -3.97
CA GLY A 71 -6.70 -5.40 -3.63
C GLY A 71 -7.97 -6.19 -3.23
N GLN A 72 -8.36 -7.15 -4.06
CA GLN A 72 -9.50 -8.02 -3.76
C GLN A 72 -9.29 -8.85 -2.48
N TYR A 73 -8.05 -9.29 -2.22
CA TYR A 73 -7.70 -9.97 -0.97
C TYR A 73 -7.93 -9.07 0.25
N LEU A 74 -7.54 -7.79 0.20
CA LEU A 74 -7.74 -6.85 1.29
C LEU A 74 -9.23 -6.64 1.59
N CYS A 75 -10.06 -6.47 0.55
CA CYS A 75 -11.52 -6.41 0.71
C CYS A 75 -12.06 -7.66 1.42
N ARG A 76 -11.73 -8.86 0.91
CA ARG A 76 -12.20 -10.12 1.51
C ARG A 76 -11.69 -10.29 2.94
N LYS A 77 -10.43 -9.96 3.21
CA LYS A 77 -9.81 -10.12 4.53
C LYS A 77 -10.46 -9.22 5.56
N TRP A 78 -10.70 -7.95 5.23
CA TRP A 78 -11.31 -6.98 6.14
C TRP A 78 -12.79 -7.28 6.34
N ASN A 79 -13.55 -7.40 5.24
CA ASN A 79 -15.01 -7.52 5.26
C ASN A 79 -15.51 -8.90 5.72
N ARG A 80 -14.63 -9.89 5.89
CA ARG A 80 -15.02 -11.17 6.52
C ARG A 80 -15.46 -10.98 7.97
N ASP A 81 -14.78 -10.10 8.70
CA ASP A 81 -14.95 -9.94 10.15
C ASP A 81 -15.59 -8.59 10.52
N HIS A 82 -15.88 -7.72 9.54
CA HIS A 82 -16.49 -6.40 9.73
C HIS A 82 -17.76 -6.24 8.90
N PHE A 83 -18.81 -5.67 9.50
CA PHE A 83 -20.15 -5.59 8.91
C PHE A 83 -20.73 -4.17 8.96
N GLY A 84 -21.76 -3.92 8.15
CA GLY A 84 -22.45 -2.63 8.10
C GLY A 84 -21.49 -1.46 7.82
N GLY A 85 -21.58 -0.41 8.64
CA GLY A 85 -20.74 0.78 8.52
C GLY A 85 -19.23 0.53 8.70
N GLN A 86 -18.83 -0.61 9.25
CA GLN A 86 -17.41 -0.97 9.44
C GLN A 86 -16.80 -1.71 8.25
N GLN A 87 -17.59 -2.01 7.22
CA GLN A 87 -17.06 -2.61 5.99
C GLN A 87 -16.13 -1.62 5.29
N LEU A 88 -15.01 -2.14 4.78
CA LEU A 88 -14.10 -1.43 3.90
C LEU A 88 -14.79 -1.17 2.57
N ASP A 89 -14.89 0.11 2.21
CA ASP A 89 -15.52 0.58 0.98
C ASP A 89 -14.49 0.73 -0.14
N ARG A 90 -13.42 1.49 0.11
CA ARG A 90 -12.35 1.77 -0.86
C ARG A 90 -11.02 2.02 -0.17
N PHE A 91 -9.93 1.89 -0.89
CA PHE A 91 -8.58 2.19 -0.39
C PHE A 91 -7.60 2.49 -1.52
N LYS A 92 -6.45 3.02 -1.13
CA LYS A 92 -5.28 3.17 -2.01
C LYS A 92 -4.11 2.41 -1.44
N ILE A 93 -3.29 1.83 -2.30
CA ILE A 93 -2.00 1.25 -1.92
C ILE A 93 -0.95 2.28 -2.27
N TYR A 94 -0.35 2.89 -1.25
CA TYR A 94 0.81 3.75 -1.43
C TYR A 94 2.09 3.02 -1.10
N TYR A 95 3.13 3.31 -1.88
CA TYR A 95 4.50 3.06 -1.51
C TYR A 95 5.20 4.40 -1.31
N MET A 96 5.77 4.58 -0.13
CA MET A 96 6.57 5.74 0.22
C MET A 96 8.00 5.43 -0.21
N LEU A 97 8.35 5.80 -1.43
CA LEU A 97 9.65 5.56 -2.04
C LEU A 97 10.66 6.51 -1.40
N GLU A 98 11.68 5.97 -0.77
CA GLU A 98 12.80 6.71 -0.21
C GLU A 98 14.04 6.45 -1.06
N GLU A 99 14.46 7.47 -1.81
CA GLU A 99 15.67 7.38 -2.62
C GLU A 99 16.89 7.77 -1.77
N THR A 100 17.87 6.87 -1.71
CA THR A 100 19.18 7.12 -1.14
C THR A 100 20.01 7.89 -2.17
N LEU A 101 20.27 9.17 -1.88
CA LEU A 101 21.03 10.03 -2.77
C LEU A 101 22.55 9.97 -2.48
N PRO A 102 23.41 10.12 -3.50
CA PRO A 102 24.85 10.24 -3.31
C PRO A 102 25.23 11.46 -2.45
N ASN A 103 26.48 11.48 -1.96
CA ASN A 103 27.09 12.65 -1.30
C ASN A 103 26.38 13.11 -0.01
N TYR A 104 25.83 12.18 0.77
CA TYR A 104 25.16 12.47 2.05
C TYR A 104 23.98 13.45 1.94
N GLN A 105 23.36 13.55 0.76
CA GLN A 105 22.15 14.34 0.62
C GLN A 105 21.01 13.68 1.41
N PRO A 106 20.10 14.49 2.00
CA PRO A 106 18.97 13.94 2.71
C PRO A 106 18.10 13.11 1.76
N PRO A 107 17.60 11.95 2.19
CA PRO A 107 16.75 11.12 1.35
C PRO A 107 15.47 11.88 1.00
N LYS A 108 15.02 11.74 -0.25
CA LYS A 108 13.75 12.29 -0.71
C LYS A 108 12.69 11.20 -0.64
N VAL A 109 11.56 11.52 -0.03
CA VAL A 109 10.41 10.62 0.04
C VAL A 109 9.38 11.02 -1.01
N GLU A 110 9.12 10.12 -1.95
CA GLU A 110 8.05 10.24 -2.93
C GLU A 110 6.86 9.36 -2.55
N LYS A 111 5.65 9.92 -2.61
CA LYS A 111 4.41 9.18 -2.35
C LYS A 111 3.86 8.62 -3.67
N VAL A 112 4.13 7.35 -3.92
CA VAL A 112 3.73 6.67 -5.16
C VAL A 112 2.42 5.94 -4.95
N VAL A 113 1.40 6.23 -5.78
CA VAL A 113 0.14 5.48 -5.82
C VAL A 113 0.36 4.24 -6.67
N LEU A 114 0.32 3.06 -6.07
CA LEU A 114 0.43 1.81 -6.81
C LEU A 114 -0.90 1.32 -7.36
N TRP A 115 -1.97 1.58 -6.62
CA TRP A 115 -3.29 1.03 -6.89
C TRP A 115 -4.38 1.79 -6.14
N GLU A 116 -5.56 1.88 -6.74
CA GLU A 116 -6.81 2.32 -6.11
C GLU A 116 -7.84 1.21 -6.28
N HIS A 117 -8.62 0.94 -5.23
CA HIS A 117 -9.54 -0.19 -5.22
C HIS A 117 -10.85 0.15 -4.52
N TYR A 118 -11.93 -0.39 -5.06
CA TYR A 118 -13.29 -0.30 -4.54
C TYR A 118 -13.80 -1.73 -4.27
N CYS A 119 -14.35 -1.97 -3.09
CA CYS A 119 -14.73 -3.32 -2.64
C CYS A 119 -16.11 -3.76 -3.09
N PHE A 120 -17.00 -2.84 -3.46
CA PHE A 120 -18.39 -3.14 -3.82
C PHE A 120 -18.73 -2.64 -5.22
N GLU A 121 -18.56 -1.35 -5.52
CA GLU A 121 -18.82 -0.77 -6.84
C GLU A 121 -17.84 0.37 -7.14
N TYR A 122 -17.45 0.51 -8.40
CA TYR A 122 -16.70 1.68 -8.88
C TYR A 122 -17.68 2.85 -9.05
N PRO A 123 -17.37 4.08 -8.57
CA PRO A 123 -18.28 5.20 -8.72
C PRO A 123 -18.54 5.48 -10.21
N PRO A 124 -19.81 5.62 -10.66
CA PRO A 124 -20.15 5.85 -12.07
C PRO A 124 -19.50 7.10 -12.68
N GLU A 125 -19.08 8.06 -11.83
CA GLU A 125 -18.54 9.36 -12.26
C GLU A 125 -17.12 9.30 -12.82
N LEU A 126 -16.41 8.16 -12.67
CA LEU A 126 -15.02 7.99 -13.12
C LEU A 126 -14.87 7.28 -14.48
N ASP A 127 -15.98 6.81 -15.07
CA ASP A 127 -15.99 6.11 -16.37
C ASP A 127 -15.94 7.06 -17.58
N SER A 128 -16.12 8.37 -17.38
CA SER A 128 -16.26 9.37 -18.46
C SER A 128 -14.95 9.81 -19.12
N ASN A 129 -13.79 9.36 -18.63
CA ASN A 129 -12.47 9.74 -19.17
C ASN A 129 -11.66 8.58 -19.76
N ALA A 130 -12.29 7.42 -19.98
CA ALA A 130 -11.69 6.31 -20.72
C ALA A 130 -12.29 6.23 -22.13
N SER A 131 -11.83 7.12 -23.03
CA SER A 131 -12.00 7.02 -24.48
C SER A 131 -10.75 7.55 -25.17
#